data_AF-A0A7J4NN91-F1
#
_entry.id   AF-A0A7J4NN91-F1
#
_cell.length_a   1.000
_cell.length_b   1.000
_cell.length_c   1.000
_cell.angle_alpha   90.00
_cell.angle_beta   90.00
_cell.angle_gamma   90.00
#
_symmetry.space_group_name_H-M   'P 1'
#
loop_
_entity.id
_entity.type
_entity.pdbx_description
1 polymer ?
#
loop_
_entity_poly.entity_id
_entity_poly.type
_entity_poly.pdbx_seq_one_letter_code
_entity_poly.pdbx_strand_id
1 'polypeptide(L)'
;RFIHWLHTHPNAVAIPSQQDAEAAQYTLGVDMILGVQFSPSGPLPWHEGIEGVRRPLQPENVAPVKEKRGWGRWRSRAEKPVLGVAPTGHRIHGLELISFHKSGAGINVIFVDEENLPYGWPFDLEV
;
A
#
# COMPACT_ATOMS: atom_id res chain seq x y z
N ARG A 1 25.74 -8.08 -2.48
CA ARG A 1 24.92 -7.39 -1.43
C ARG A 1 23.79 -6.68 -2.16
N PHE A 2 22.54 -7.00 -1.81
CA PHE A 2 21.37 -6.28 -2.31
C PHE A 2 21.08 -5.12 -1.35
N ILE A 3 20.88 -3.92 -1.88
CA ILE A 3 20.54 -2.72 -1.11
C ILE A 3 19.17 -2.27 -1.59
N HIS A 4 18.30 -1.92 -0.65
CA HIS A 4 17.01 -1.32 -0.95
C HIS A 4 16.79 -0.11 -0.05
N TRP A 5 16.01 0.84 -0.55
CA TRP A 5 15.60 2.03 0.18
C TRP A 5 14.08 2.07 0.20
N LEU A 6 13.51 2.18 1.40
CA LEU A 6 12.08 2.25 1.59
C LEU A 6 11.72 3.53 2.33
N HIS A 7 10.89 4.35 1.72
CA HIS A 7 10.23 5.44 2.42
C HIS A 7 8.70 5.29 2.36
N THR A 8 8.04 5.99 3.28
CA THR A 8 6.59 5.91 3.45
C THR A 8 5.93 7.20 2.99
N HIS A 9 4.83 7.07 2.27
CA HIS A 9 3.91 8.14 1.92
C HIS A 9 2.70 8.08 2.86
N PRO A 10 2.71 8.86 3.97
CA PRO A 10 1.63 8.82 4.94
C PRO A 10 0.39 9.48 4.35
N ASN A 11 -0.72 8.73 4.37
CA ASN A 11 -1.96 9.14 3.74
C ASN A 11 -1.81 9.54 2.26
N ALA A 12 -0.92 8.88 1.52
CA ALA A 12 -0.82 9.04 0.08
C ALA A 12 -0.54 7.69 -0.61
N VAL A 13 -0.83 7.67 -1.91
CA VAL A 13 -0.62 6.51 -2.79
C VAL A 13 0.87 6.23 -3.00
N ALA A 14 1.19 4.99 -3.33
CA ALA A 14 2.56 4.56 -3.64
C ALA A 14 2.91 4.89 -5.09
N ILE A 15 3.09 6.17 -5.39
CA ILE A 15 3.49 6.69 -6.71
C ILE A 15 4.77 7.50 -6.52
N PRO A 16 5.79 7.32 -7.37
CA PRO A 16 7.01 8.10 -7.27
C PRO A 16 6.73 9.54 -7.69
N SER A 17 7.08 10.48 -6.83
CA SER A 17 7.19 11.90 -7.19
C SER A 17 8.40 12.12 -8.11
N GLN A 18 8.50 13.33 -8.67
CA GLN A 18 9.69 13.72 -9.43
C GLN A 18 10.95 13.64 -8.57
N GLN A 19 10.87 14.05 -7.31
CA GLN A 19 11.98 13.97 -6.35
C GLN A 19 12.38 12.52 -6.07
N ASP A 20 11.41 11.61 -5.96
CA ASP A 20 11.68 10.18 -5.78
C ASP A 20 12.40 9.59 -7.01
N ALA A 21 11.96 9.97 -8.21
CA ALA A 21 12.57 9.53 -9.46
C ALA A 21 14.00 10.06 -9.65
N GLU A 22 14.25 11.31 -9.28
CA GLU A 22 15.58 11.94 -9.29
C GLU A 22 16.50 11.30 -8.25
N ALA A 23 16.02 11.08 -7.02
CA ALA A 23 16.79 10.44 -5.95
C ALA A 23 17.22 9.01 -6.34
N ALA A 24 16.31 8.25 -6.95
CA ALA A 24 16.58 6.88 -7.37
C ALA A 24 17.74 6.74 -8.37
N GLN A 25 18.09 7.81 -9.12
CA GLN A 25 19.25 7.78 -10.03
C GLN A 25 20.58 7.59 -9.29
N TYR A 26 20.62 7.98 -8.02
CA TYR A 26 21.82 7.91 -7.17
C TYR A 26 21.84 6.68 -6.27
N THR A 27 20.73 5.94 -6.20
CA THR A 27 20.63 4.70 -5.44
C THR A 27 21.36 3.56 -6.15
N LEU A 28 22.16 2.82 -5.39
CA LEU A 28 22.71 1.52 -5.81
C LEU A 28 21.78 0.43 -5.29
N GLY A 29 20.75 0.07 -6.07
CA GLY A 29 19.77 -0.93 -5.64
C GLY A 29 18.34 -0.60 -6.04
N VAL A 30 17.38 -1.03 -5.22
CA VAL A 30 15.95 -0.86 -5.47
C VAL A 30 15.37 0.22 -4.55
N ASP A 31 14.69 1.20 -5.13
CA ASP A 31 13.90 2.19 -4.39
C ASP A 31 12.45 1.71 -4.26
N MET A 32 11.88 1.93 -3.09
CA MET A 32 10.57 1.41 -2.71
C MET A 32 9.75 2.51 -2.04
N ILE A 33 8.46 2.57 -2.38
CA ILE A 33 7.52 3.52 -1.79
C ILE A 33 6.36 2.75 -1.19
N LEU A 34 6.15 2.96 0.11
CA LEU A 34 5.00 2.41 0.83
C LEU A 34 3.95 3.51 1.04
N GLY A 35 2.86 3.44 0.28
CA GLY A 35 1.67 4.24 0.50
C GLY A 35 0.79 3.61 1.57
N VAL A 36 0.45 4.36 2.62
CA VAL A 36 -0.39 3.86 3.71
C VAL A 36 -1.55 4.80 3.94
N GLN A 37 -2.77 4.29 3.77
CA GLN A 37 -3.99 4.99 4.17
C GLN A 37 -4.35 4.59 5.59
N PHE A 38 -4.50 5.56 6.50
CA PHE A 38 -4.86 5.25 7.88
C PHE A 38 -5.82 6.27 8.51
N SER A 39 -6.51 5.86 9.58
CA SER A 39 -7.27 6.75 10.45
C SER A 39 -6.90 6.57 11.93
N PRO A 40 -6.93 7.64 12.76
CA PRO A 40 -7.22 9.02 12.39
C PRO A 40 -6.15 9.58 11.42
N SER A 41 -6.60 10.19 10.33
CA SER A 41 -5.72 10.95 9.46
C SER A 41 -5.33 12.18 10.28
N GLY A 42 -4.05 12.37 10.55
CA GLY A 42 -3.58 13.55 11.28
C GLY A 42 -3.88 14.85 10.50
N PRO A 43 -2.95 15.81 10.44
CA PRO A 43 -3.23 17.09 9.76
C PRO A 43 -3.44 16.95 8.23
N LEU A 44 -3.03 15.84 7.63
CA LEU A 44 -3.08 15.63 6.18
C LEU A 44 -4.13 14.57 5.79
N PRO A 45 -5.11 14.91 4.93
CA PRO A 45 -6.07 13.95 4.40
C PRO A 45 -5.42 13.00 3.38
N TRP A 46 -6.14 11.94 3.01
CA TRP A 46 -5.71 11.03 1.95
C TRP A 46 -5.56 11.75 0.61
N HIS A 47 -4.39 11.66 -0.01
CA HIS A 47 -4.05 12.33 -1.27
C HIS A 47 -4.02 11.34 -2.45
N GLU A 48 -4.89 11.57 -3.44
CA GLU A 48 -5.05 10.70 -4.63
C GLU A 48 -4.72 11.38 -5.96
N GLY A 49 -4.54 12.71 -5.98
CA GLY A 49 -4.42 13.52 -7.19
C GLY A 49 -3.03 13.49 -7.84
N ILE A 50 -2.41 12.30 -7.91
CA ILE A 50 -1.05 12.12 -8.45
C ILE A 50 -1.14 11.40 -9.79
N GLU A 51 -0.36 11.87 -10.77
CA GLU A 51 -0.23 11.27 -12.09
C GLU A 51 0.38 9.86 -12.00
N GLY A 52 -0.20 8.88 -12.71
CA GLY A 52 0.29 7.50 -12.74
C GLY A 52 -0.81 6.45 -12.85
N VAL A 53 -0.40 5.19 -13.05
CA VAL A 53 -1.32 4.04 -13.12
C VAL A 53 -1.36 3.34 -11.77
N ARG A 54 -2.54 3.28 -11.15
CA ARG A 54 -2.77 2.56 -9.89
C ARG A 54 -3.36 1.18 -10.15
N ARG A 55 -2.94 0.20 -9.34
CA ARG A 55 -3.64 -1.08 -9.19
C ARG A 55 -4.30 -1.07 -7.80
N PRO A 56 -5.54 -0.58 -7.68
CA PRO A 56 -6.21 -0.56 -6.39
C PRO A 56 -6.41 -1.98 -5.88
N LEU A 57 -6.43 -2.14 -4.55
CA LEU A 57 -6.88 -3.37 -3.92
C LEU A 57 -8.30 -3.68 -4.42
N GLN A 58 -8.46 -4.85 -5.02
CA GLN A 58 -9.77 -5.26 -5.53
C GLN A 58 -10.74 -5.41 -4.34
N PRO A 59 -11.93 -4.78 -4.38
CA PRO A 59 -12.86 -4.77 -3.24
C PRO A 59 -13.27 -6.16 -2.75
N GLU A 60 -13.29 -7.15 -3.64
CA GLU A 60 -13.58 -8.55 -3.37
C GLU A 60 -12.52 -9.26 -2.51
N ASN A 61 -11.29 -8.74 -2.49
CA ASN A 61 -10.18 -9.25 -1.67
C ASN A 61 -10.02 -8.49 -0.35
N VAL A 62 -10.93 -7.56 -0.05
CA VAL A 62 -10.88 -6.72 1.14
C VAL A 62 -12.15 -6.94 1.98
N ALA A 63 -11.98 -7.01 3.31
CA ALA A 63 -13.12 -7.20 4.22
C ALA A 63 -14.24 -6.17 3.93
N PRO A 64 -15.50 -6.60 3.82
CA PRO A 64 -16.60 -5.73 3.41
C PRO A 64 -16.75 -4.56 4.39
N VAL A 65 -16.94 -3.38 3.81
CA VAL A 65 -17.28 -2.17 4.55
C VAL A 65 -18.59 -2.37 5.29
N LYS A 66 -18.58 -2.19 6.62
CA LYS A 66 -19.83 -2.09 7.39
C LYS A 66 -20.45 -0.72 7.11
N GLU A 67 -21.61 -0.71 6.47
CA GLU A 67 -22.44 0.49 6.41
C GLU A 67 -23.00 0.79 7.81
N LYS A 68 -22.58 1.90 8.43
CA LYS A 68 -23.25 2.40 9.63
C LYS A 68 -24.48 3.19 9.23
N ARG A 69 -25.66 2.67 9.59
CA ARG A 69 -26.91 3.42 9.55
C ARG A 69 -26.99 4.35 10.77
N GLY A 70 -26.73 5.63 10.57
CA GLY A 70 -26.94 6.66 11.59
C GLY A 70 -28.42 7.03 11.75
N TRP A 71 -28.79 7.59 12.90
CA TRP A 71 -30.15 8.07 13.18
C TRP A 71 -30.45 9.28 12.27
N GLY A 72 -31.15 9.02 11.16
CA GLY A 72 -31.46 10.01 10.13
C GLY A 72 -30.99 9.56 8.75
N ARG A 73 -31.93 9.47 7.81
CA ARG A 73 -31.81 8.94 6.43
C ARG A 73 -30.84 9.74 5.51
N TRP A 74 -30.03 10.64 6.06
CA TRP A 74 -29.32 11.69 5.32
C TRP A 74 -27.78 11.57 5.35
N ARG A 75 -27.21 10.62 6.09
CA ARG A 75 -25.75 10.37 6.06
C ARG A 75 -25.44 8.87 6.14
N SER A 76 -25.58 8.16 5.02
CA SER A 76 -24.86 6.90 4.81
C SER A 76 -23.41 7.23 4.44
N ARG A 77 -22.49 7.14 5.39
CA ARG A 77 -21.05 7.17 5.09
C ARG A 77 -20.56 5.72 5.15
N ALA A 78 -20.21 5.17 3.99
CA ALA A 78 -19.48 3.90 3.93
C ALA A 78 -18.22 4.04 4.79
N GLU A 79 -18.05 3.20 5.81
CA GLU A 79 -16.78 3.15 6.56
C GLU A 79 -15.68 2.64 5.63
N LYS A 80 -14.43 3.10 5.76
CA LYS A 80 -13.36 2.51 4.95
C LYS A 80 -13.10 1.08 5.44
N PRO A 81 -12.80 0.11 4.55
CA PRO A 81 -12.41 -1.22 4.99
C PRO A 81 -11.17 -1.12 5.90
N VAL A 82 -11.03 -2.03 6.86
CA VAL A 82 -9.90 -2.04 7.80
C VAL A 82 -9.07 -3.28 7.51
N LEU A 83 -7.87 -3.07 6.95
CA LEU A 83 -6.89 -4.12 6.67
C LEU A 83 -6.23 -4.60 7.97
N GLY A 84 -6.08 -3.71 8.95
CA GLY A 84 -5.47 -4.01 10.23
C GLY A 84 -5.45 -2.80 11.15
N VAL A 85 -4.96 -3.01 12.37
CA VAL A 85 -4.78 -1.96 13.38
C VAL A 85 -3.31 -1.97 13.80
N ALA A 86 -2.63 -0.83 13.63
CA ALA A 86 -1.25 -0.67 14.06
C ALA A 86 -1.16 -0.68 15.60
N PRO A 87 0.01 -1.02 16.20
CA PRO A 87 0.19 -0.96 17.65
C PRO A 87 -0.12 0.40 18.29
N THR A 88 -0.02 1.47 17.50
CA THR A 88 -0.36 2.84 17.89
C THR A 88 -1.87 3.12 17.92
N GLY A 89 -2.72 2.15 17.56
CA GLY A 89 -4.18 2.27 17.49
C GLY A 89 -4.72 2.81 16.16
N HIS A 90 -3.84 3.16 15.21
CA HIS A 90 -4.28 3.62 13.88
C HIS A 90 -4.89 2.47 13.09
N ARG A 91 -6.06 2.70 12.49
CA ARG A 91 -6.71 1.76 11.57
C ARG A 91 -6.12 1.94 10.18
N ILE A 92 -5.59 0.87 9.62
CA ILE A 92 -5.04 0.84 8.26
C ILE A 92 -6.17 0.48 7.29
N HIS A 93 -6.35 1.29 6.26
CA HIS A 93 -7.43 1.18 5.29
C HIS A 93 -6.96 0.80 3.89
N GLY A 94 -5.70 1.06 3.59
CA GLY A 94 -5.08 0.82 2.30
C GLY A 94 -3.58 0.72 2.46
N LEU A 95 -2.99 -0.21 1.73
CA LEU A 95 -1.55 -0.41 1.68
C LEU A 95 -1.18 -0.64 0.22
N GLU A 96 -0.26 0.17 -0.28
CA GLU A 96 0.28 0.08 -1.63
C GLU A 96 1.80 0.08 -1.52
N LEU A 97 2.46 -0.85 -2.22
CA LEU A 97 3.92 -0.90 -2.29
C LEU A 97 4.32 -0.96 -3.75
N ILE A 98 5.21 -0.07 -4.14
CA ILE A 98 5.90 -0.14 -5.43
C ILE A 98 7.40 -0.27 -5.20
N SER A 99 8.08 -0.87 -6.17
CA SER A 99 9.53 -1.00 -6.17
C SER A 99 10.05 -0.83 -7.58
N PHE A 100 11.11 -0.06 -7.71
CA PHE A 100 11.68 0.29 -9.00
C PHE A 100 13.19 0.40 -8.91
N HIS A 101 13.85 0.12 -10.03
CA HIS A 101 15.29 0.25 -10.18
C HIS A 101 15.57 1.40 -11.16
N LYS A 102 16.69 2.11 -10.96
CA LYS A 102 17.10 3.24 -11.81
C LYS A 102 17.20 2.93 -13.31
N SER A 103 17.32 1.66 -13.69
CA SER A 103 17.26 1.22 -15.09
C SER A 103 15.86 1.33 -15.71
N GLY A 104 14.84 1.75 -14.95
CA GLY A 104 13.44 1.75 -15.37
C GLY A 104 12.75 0.38 -15.24
N ALA A 105 13.42 -0.62 -14.68
CA ALA A 105 12.82 -1.92 -14.44
C ALA A 105 11.87 -1.86 -13.23
N GLY A 106 10.63 -2.30 -13.42
CA GLY A 106 9.71 -2.57 -12.32
C GLY A 106 10.19 -3.80 -11.54
N ILE A 107 10.22 -3.70 -10.22
CA ILE A 107 10.64 -4.79 -9.34
C ILE A 107 9.41 -5.34 -8.62
N ASN A 108 9.15 -6.63 -8.77
CA ASN A 108 8.09 -7.29 -8.02
C ASN A 108 8.56 -7.59 -6.60
N VAL A 109 7.72 -7.27 -5.61
CA VAL A 109 7.94 -7.62 -4.22
C VAL A 109 7.06 -8.80 -3.88
N ILE A 110 7.67 -9.85 -3.33
CA ILE A 110 6.98 -11.07 -2.94
C ILE A 110 7.16 -11.23 -1.43
N PHE A 111 6.05 -11.33 -0.71
CA PHE A 111 6.09 -11.68 0.72
C PHE A 111 6.20 -13.19 0.84
N VAL A 112 7.14 -13.64 1.66
CA VAL A 112 7.38 -15.05 1.94
C VAL A 112 7.16 -15.35 3.42
N ASP A 113 6.84 -16.60 3.74
CA ASP A 113 6.78 -17.11 5.10
C ASP A 113 8.19 -17.47 5.65
N GLU A 114 8.22 -18.09 6.83
CA GLU A 114 9.46 -18.53 7.49
C GLU A 114 10.20 -19.63 6.71
N GLU A 115 9.52 -20.33 5.80
CA GLU A 115 10.07 -21.36 4.92
C GLU A 115 10.54 -20.80 3.57
N ASN A 116 10.46 -19.48 3.37
CA ASN A 116 10.71 -18.76 2.12
C ASN A 116 9.69 -19.07 1.00
N LEU A 117 8.49 -19.54 1.35
CA LEU A 117 7.42 -19.77 0.41
C LEU A 117 6.58 -18.50 0.24
N PRO A 118 6.37 -18.02 -1.00
CA PRO A 118 5.49 -16.90 -1.28
C PRO A 118 4.04 -17.08 -0.79
N TYR A 119 3.51 -16.10 -0.07
CA TYR A 119 2.09 -16.12 0.30
C TYR A 119 1.17 -16.11 -0.94
N GLY A 120 0.16 -16.97 -0.95
CA GLY A 120 -0.90 -16.98 -1.95
C GLY A 120 -0.50 -17.55 -3.32
N TRP A 121 0.72 -18.09 -3.47
CA TRP A 121 1.09 -18.82 -4.67
C TRP A 121 0.49 -20.24 -4.61
N PRO A 122 -0.10 -20.75 -5.70
CA PRO A 122 -0.46 -22.15 -5.78
C PRO A 122 0.82 -22.97 -5.87
N PHE A 123 1.30 -23.44 -4.72
CA PHE A 123 2.26 -24.53 -4.72
C PHE A 123 1.44 -25.78 -4.98
N ASP A 124 1.62 -26.39 -6.14
CA ASP A 124 1.17 -27.75 -6.38
C ASP A 124 1.97 -28.64 -5.44
N LEU A 125 1.47 -28.80 -4.21
CA LEU A 125 1.96 -29.78 -3.27
C LEU A 125 1.45 -31.13 -3.76
N GLU A 126 2.11 -31.67 -4.78
CA GLU A 126 1.99 -33.08 -5.12
C GLU A 126 2.45 -33.87 -3.89
N VAL A 127 1.49 -34.54 -3.24
CA VAL A 127 1.73 -35.54 -2.19
C VAL A 127 1.62 -36.92 -2.82
#